data_AF-A0A925AG35-F1
#
_entry.id   AF-A0A925AG35-F1
#
_cell.length_a   1.000
_cell.length_b   1.000
_cell.length_c   1.000
_cell.angle_alpha   90.00
_cell.angle_beta   90.00
_cell.angle_gamma   90.00
#
_symmetry.space_group_name_H-M   'P 1'
#
loop_
_entity.id
_entity.type
_entity.pdbx_description
1 polymer ?
#
loop_
_entity_poly.entity_id
_entity_poly.type
_entity_poly.pdbx_seq_one_letter_code
_entity_poly.pdbx_strand_id
1 'polypeptide(L)'
;MRDSAGQVKCWKRRAGGTVVAAWMLLTLLGCARTVVPVPLETNYDASDPSNDLEFLSRLADRTAVSNDEGLHALIMFAVVTDPCGSYVERVAFMKERGWLPESWNEASSLAMQRGAIAPAIADLCKVKGGVIMQALGPNQRYASRELAYLGILTPGSEQQTMTGREFMSILGKVQDYMLVEEALADKEAEKKQAAEGQAGAGSK
;
A
#
# COMPACT_ATOMS: atom_id res chain seq x y z
N MET A 1 64.89 -63.86 -7.01
CA MET A 1 63.60 -64.38 -7.50
C MET A 1 62.54 -63.37 -7.10
N ARG A 2 62.09 -62.57 -8.07
CA ARG A 2 60.74 -62.63 -8.67
C ARG A 2 59.67 -62.26 -7.64
N ASP A 3 58.75 -61.34 -7.86
CA ASP A 3 58.39 -60.47 -8.97
C ASP A 3 57.22 -59.63 -8.47
N SER A 4 56.93 -58.53 -9.16
CA SER A 4 55.60 -57.90 -9.27
C SER A 4 55.02 -57.18 -8.04
N ALA A 5 54.28 -56.08 -8.20
CA ALA A 5 54.03 -55.16 -9.30
C ALA A 5 53.21 -54.02 -8.67
N GLY A 6 53.42 -52.79 -9.15
CA GLY A 6 52.66 -51.63 -8.72
C GLY A 6 51.16 -51.78 -8.97
N GLN A 7 50.36 -51.31 -8.02
CA GLN A 7 48.94 -51.02 -8.20
C GLN A 7 48.77 -49.50 -8.07
N VAL A 8 48.66 -48.87 -9.23
CA VAL A 8 48.46 -47.44 -9.42
C VAL A 8 47.01 -47.11 -9.06
N LYS A 9 46.85 -46.08 -8.23
CA LYS A 9 45.58 -45.49 -7.80
C LYS A 9 44.70 -45.14 -9.00
N CYS A 10 43.51 -45.74 -9.08
CA CYS A 10 42.44 -45.30 -9.98
C CYS A 10 41.29 -44.73 -9.14
N TRP A 11 41.48 -43.50 -8.65
CA TRP A 11 40.44 -42.74 -7.95
C TRP A 11 39.46 -42.21 -9.01
N LYS A 12 38.42 -43.00 -9.28
CA LYS A 12 37.36 -42.69 -10.24
C LYS A 12 36.63 -41.43 -9.78
N ARG A 13 36.96 -40.29 -10.41
CA ARG A 13 36.26 -39.01 -10.27
C ARG A 13 34.78 -39.18 -10.63
N ARG A 14 33.90 -39.35 -9.64
CA ARG A 14 32.47 -39.01 -9.71
C ARG A 14 32.31 -37.60 -9.14
N ALA A 15 32.65 -36.58 -9.92
CA ALA A 15 32.62 -35.17 -9.49
C ALA A 15 31.83 -34.28 -10.45
N GLY A 16 30.73 -34.78 -11.04
CA GLY A 16 29.91 -34.03 -11.99
C GLY A 16 28.43 -33.86 -11.61
N GLY A 17 27.89 -34.69 -10.70
CA GLY A 17 26.44 -34.69 -10.41
C GLY A 17 25.99 -33.80 -9.24
N THR A 18 26.89 -33.46 -8.31
CA THR A 18 26.51 -32.79 -7.06
C THR A 18 26.51 -31.26 -7.16
N VAL A 19 27.20 -30.66 -8.14
CA VAL A 19 27.28 -29.20 -8.27
C VAL A 19 25.99 -28.61 -8.87
N VAL A 20 25.31 -29.31 -9.77
CA VAL A 20 24.08 -28.83 -10.42
C VAL A 20 22.89 -28.79 -9.45
N ALA A 21 22.78 -29.77 -8.56
CA ALA A 21 21.70 -29.83 -7.57
C ALA A 21 21.78 -28.69 -6.52
N ALA A 22 23.00 -28.25 -6.17
CA ALA A 22 23.19 -27.15 -5.22
C ALA A 22 22.81 -25.78 -5.81
N TRP A 23 23.03 -25.56 -7.11
CA TRP A 23 22.62 -24.33 -7.81
C TRP A 23 21.10 -24.23 -7.99
N MET A 24 20.40 -25.37 -8.12
CA MET A 24 18.94 -25.41 -8.27
C MET A 24 18.19 -25.14 -6.96
N LEU A 25 18.82 -25.35 -5.79
CA LEU A 25 18.22 -25.04 -4.49
C LEU A 25 18.33 -23.55 -4.12
N LEU A 26 19.34 -22.84 -4.65
CA LEU A 26 19.57 -21.41 -4.36
C LEU A 26 18.58 -20.48 -5.06
N THR A 27 17.91 -20.93 -6.13
CA THR A 27 16.93 -20.13 -6.87
C THR A 27 15.53 -20.12 -6.26
N LEU A 28 15.29 -20.90 -5.19
CA LEU A 28 14.00 -20.96 -4.48
C LEU A 28 13.96 -20.10 -3.21
N LEU A 29 15.04 -19.38 -2.88
CA LEU A 29 15.01 -18.30 -1.89
C LEU A 29 14.31 -17.08 -2.49
N GLY A 30 13.01 -17.22 -2.76
CA GLY A 30 12.15 -16.12 -3.15
C GLY A 30 12.13 -15.05 -2.07
N CYS A 31 12.00 -13.78 -2.48
CA CYS A 31 11.88 -12.65 -1.58
C CYS A 31 10.62 -12.80 -0.71
N ALA A 32 10.76 -13.42 0.46
CA ALA A 32 9.70 -13.52 1.43
C ALA A 32 9.38 -12.12 1.95
N ARG A 33 8.10 -11.74 1.87
CA ARG A 33 7.60 -10.48 2.40
C ARG A 33 7.72 -10.48 3.92
N THR A 34 8.06 -9.33 4.51
CA THR A 34 8.19 -9.19 5.96
C THR A 34 6.87 -9.50 6.66
N VAL A 35 6.92 -10.36 7.67
CA VAL A 35 5.79 -10.68 8.55
C VAL A 35 5.87 -9.77 9.77
N VAL A 36 4.73 -9.20 10.16
CA VAL A 36 4.54 -8.44 11.39
C VAL A 36 4.09 -9.41 12.48
N PRO A 37 4.94 -9.73 13.47
CA PRO A 37 4.71 -10.87 14.36
C PRO A 37 3.58 -10.66 15.37
N VAL A 38 3.37 -9.40 15.80
CA VAL A 38 2.30 -9.03 16.73
C VAL A 38 1.58 -7.82 16.15
N PRO A 39 0.53 -8.02 15.33
CA PRO A 39 -0.33 -6.95 14.88
C PRO A 39 -1.00 -6.23 16.06
N LEU A 40 -1.33 -4.95 15.89
CA LEU A 40 -2.21 -4.24 16.81
C LEU A 40 -3.61 -4.84 16.78
N GLU A 41 -4.33 -4.75 17.90
CA GLU A 41 -5.74 -5.10 17.94
C GLU A 41 -6.53 -4.06 17.14
N THR A 42 -7.28 -4.51 16.14
CA THR A 42 -8.08 -3.67 15.25
C THR A 42 -9.59 -3.86 15.46
N ASN A 43 -10.00 -4.85 16.27
CA ASN A 43 -11.40 -5.15 16.54
C ASN A 43 -11.80 -4.70 17.95
N TYR A 44 -11.38 -3.50 18.32
CA TYR A 44 -11.82 -2.83 19.54
C TYR A 44 -13.19 -2.17 19.34
N ASP A 45 -13.81 -1.74 20.43
CA ASP A 45 -15.10 -1.05 20.37
C ASP A 45 -14.95 0.34 19.74
N ALA A 46 -15.44 0.47 18.50
CA ALA A 46 -15.40 1.70 17.72
C ALA A 46 -16.39 2.79 18.21
N SER A 47 -17.21 2.49 19.23
CA SER A 47 -18.09 3.50 19.84
C SER A 47 -17.35 4.44 20.80
N ASP A 48 -16.12 4.10 21.20
CA ASP A 48 -15.26 4.93 22.04
C ASP A 48 -14.12 5.56 21.21
N PRO A 49 -14.17 6.87 20.93
CA PRO A 49 -13.11 7.59 20.20
C PRO A 49 -11.72 7.51 20.86
N SER A 50 -11.66 7.19 22.16
CA SER A 50 -10.39 7.00 22.86
C SER A 50 -9.61 5.81 22.30
N ASN A 51 -10.31 4.76 21.86
CA ASN A 51 -9.69 3.58 21.27
C ASN A 51 -9.08 3.89 19.90
N ASP A 52 -9.78 4.69 19.06
CA ASP A 52 -9.25 5.15 17.77
C ASP A 52 -7.96 5.95 17.96
N LEU A 53 -7.94 6.86 18.94
CA LEU A 53 -6.76 7.66 19.26
C LEU A 53 -5.60 6.81 19.80
N GLU A 54 -5.89 5.84 20.67
CA GLU A 54 -4.87 4.90 21.16
C GLU A 54 -4.30 4.08 20.00
N PHE A 55 -5.16 3.55 19.12
CA PHE A 55 -4.75 2.81 17.94
C PHE A 55 -3.84 3.65 17.04
N LEU A 56 -4.24 4.88 16.70
CA LEU A 56 -3.44 5.78 15.86
C LEU A 56 -2.09 6.14 16.50
N SER A 57 -2.09 6.39 17.81
CA SER A 57 -0.85 6.65 18.57
C SER A 57 0.09 5.47 18.49
N ARG A 58 -0.42 4.24 18.70
CA ARG A 58 0.39 3.01 18.65
C ARG A 58 0.83 2.68 17.24
N LEU A 59 -0.01 2.94 16.24
CA LEU A 59 0.30 2.76 14.83
C LEU A 59 1.51 3.62 14.43
N ALA A 60 1.59 4.87 14.89
CA ALA A 60 2.70 5.76 14.59
C ALA A 60 4.06 5.22 15.05
N ASP A 61 4.13 4.42 16.12
CA ASP A 61 5.38 3.85 16.64
C ASP A 61 5.78 2.51 15.98
N ARG A 62 5.00 2.03 15.00
CA ARG A 62 5.28 0.76 14.31
C ARG A 62 6.48 0.89 13.38
N THR A 63 7.38 -0.09 13.46
CA THR A 63 8.49 -0.25 12.51
C THR A 63 8.02 -0.77 11.15
N ALA A 64 6.91 -1.50 11.12
CA ALA A 64 6.20 -1.90 9.92
C ALA A 64 4.70 -2.00 10.21
N VAL A 65 3.88 -1.45 9.32
CA VAL A 65 2.42 -1.55 9.40
C VAL A 65 1.99 -2.88 8.81
N SER A 66 1.12 -3.64 9.50
CA SER A 66 0.53 -4.87 8.93
C SER A 66 -0.57 -4.53 7.92
N ASN A 67 -0.94 -5.50 7.06
CA ASN A 67 -2.05 -5.29 6.14
C ASN A 67 -3.32 -4.94 6.92
N ASP A 68 -3.64 -5.67 7.99
CA ASP A 68 -4.86 -5.40 8.76
C ASP A 68 -4.87 -4.02 9.41
N GLU A 69 -3.74 -3.61 10.02
CA GLU A 69 -3.58 -2.29 10.63
C GLU A 69 -3.81 -1.16 9.63
N GLY A 70 -3.17 -1.24 8.45
CA GLY A 70 -3.26 -0.18 7.47
C GLY A 70 -4.61 -0.14 6.75
N LEU A 71 -5.29 -1.29 6.54
CA LEU A 71 -6.64 -1.29 5.95
C LEU A 71 -7.63 -0.69 6.94
N HIS A 72 -7.58 -1.09 8.21
CA HIS A 72 -8.41 -0.51 9.27
C HIS A 72 -8.23 1.02 9.34
N ALA A 73 -6.99 1.50 9.42
CA ALA A 73 -6.70 2.93 9.50
C ALA A 73 -7.17 3.71 8.26
N LEU A 74 -7.04 3.13 7.07
CA LEU A 74 -7.46 3.76 5.82
C LEU A 74 -8.98 3.83 5.68
N ILE A 75 -9.70 2.78 6.11
CA ILE A 75 -11.17 2.78 6.16
C ILE A 75 -11.65 3.82 7.17
N MET A 76 -11.11 3.81 8.38
CA MET A 76 -11.44 4.79 9.42
C MET A 76 -11.19 6.22 8.93
N PHE A 77 -10.08 6.48 8.24
CA PHE A 77 -9.81 7.78 7.62
C PHE A 77 -10.89 8.19 6.61
N ALA A 78 -11.36 7.25 5.78
CA ALA A 78 -12.27 7.54 4.68
C ALA A 78 -13.75 7.68 5.10
N VAL A 79 -14.20 6.92 6.08
CA VAL A 79 -15.62 6.86 6.50
C VAL A 79 -15.84 7.22 7.97
N VAL A 80 -14.85 7.87 8.61
CA VAL A 80 -14.79 8.27 10.01
C VAL A 80 -14.67 7.12 11.00
N THR A 81 -15.36 5.99 10.76
CA THR A 81 -15.35 4.81 11.62
C THR A 81 -15.26 3.55 10.77
N ASP A 82 -14.41 2.59 11.15
CA ASP A 82 -14.36 1.30 10.46
C ASP A 82 -15.59 0.44 10.80
N PRO A 83 -16.49 0.15 9.85
CA PRO A 83 -17.66 -0.68 10.11
C PRO A 83 -17.35 -2.18 10.14
N CYS A 84 -16.10 -2.58 9.85
CA CYS A 84 -15.70 -3.97 9.72
C CYS A 84 -15.20 -4.52 11.06
N GLY A 85 -15.66 -5.70 11.45
CA GLY A 85 -15.22 -6.41 12.66
C GLY A 85 -14.09 -7.41 12.44
N SER A 86 -13.59 -7.54 11.20
CA SER A 86 -12.48 -8.45 10.88
C SER A 86 -11.71 -8.05 9.62
N TYR A 87 -10.48 -8.57 9.48
CA TYR A 87 -9.66 -8.39 8.29
C TYR A 87 -10.37 -8.83 6.99
N VAL A 88 -11.11 -9.93 7.03
CA VAL A 88 -11.79 -10.47 5.85
C VAL A 88 -12.89 -9.51 5.38
N GLU A 89 -13.63 -8.93 6.32
CA GLU A 89 -14.64 -7.92 6.04
C GLU A 89 -14.01 -6.63 5.49
N ARG A 90 -12.87 -6.18 6.04
CA ARG A 90 -12.13 -5.02 5.52
C ARG A 90 -11.68 -5.24 4.07
N VAL A 91 -11.15 -6.42 3.76
CA VAL A 91 -10.75 -6.76 2.39
C VAL A 91 -11.96 -6.73 1.45
N ALA A 92 -13.11 -7.28 1.86
CA ALA A 92 -14.33 -7.25 1.07
C ALA A 92 -14.83 -5.81 0.84
N PHE A 93 -14.88 -5.00 1.90
CA PHE A 93 -15.27 -3.60 1.87
C PHE A 93 -14.40 -2.77 0.91
N MET A 94 -13.09 -3.01 0.92
CA MET A 94 -12.15 -2.30 0.04
C MET A 94 -12.22 -2.78 -1.41
N LYS A 95 -12.49 -4.07 -1.66
CA LYS A 95 -12.72 -4.57 -3.03
C LYS A 95 -14.00 -3.98 -3.62
N GLU A 96 -15.09 -3.93 -2.85
CA GLU A 96 -16.36 -3.34 -3.26
C GLU A 96 -16.20 -1.87 -3.70
N ARG A 97 -15.32 -1.13 -3.03
CA ARG A 97 -14.96 0.26 -3.39
C ARG A 97 -13.95 0.39 -4.53
N GLY A 98 -13.41 -0.72 -5.05
CA GLY A 98 -12.34 -0.69 -6.05
C GLY A 98 -10.98 -0.21 -5.50
N TRP A 99 -10.81 -0.16 -4.19
CA TRP A 99 -9.58 0.25 -3.52
C TRP A 99 -8.53 -0.86 -3.46
N LEU A 100 -8.98 -2.13 -3.54
CA LEU A 100 -8.13 -3.29 -3.72
C LEU A 100 -8.52 -4.04 -4.99
N PRO A 101 -7.57 -4.70 -5.67
CA PRO A 101 -7.89 -5.55 -6.81
C PRO A 101 -8.67 -6.79 -6.36
N GLU A 102 -9.53 -7.31 -7.23
CA GLU A 102 -10.28 -8.55 -6.98
C GLU A 102 -9.38 -9.74 -6.64
N SER A 103 -8.19 -9.79 -7.23
CA SER A 103 -7.18 -10.81 -6.99
C SER A 103 -6.45 -10.70 -5.65
N TRP A 104 -6.70 -9.64 -4.85
CA TRP A 104 -6.04 -9.47 -3.55
C TRP A 104 -6.37 -10.64 -2.61
N ASN A 105 -5.33 -11.33 -2.14
CA ASN A 105 -5.41 -12.49 -1.25
C ASN A 105 -4.28 -12.49 -0.20
N GLU A 106 -3.72 -11.33 0.11
CA GLU A 106 -2.62 -11.18 1.06
C GLU A 106 -3.08 -11.48 2.49
N ALA A 107 -2.19 -12.05 3.31
CA ALA A 107 -2.48 -12.32 4.73
C ALA A 107 -2.46 -11.03 5.57
N SER A 108 -3.27 -10.99 6.63
CA SER A 108 -3.38 -9.86 7.56
C SER A 108 -2.05 -9.47 8.22
N SER A 109 -1.21 -10.47 8.55
CA SER A 109 0.06 -10.29 9.25
C SER A 109 1.22 -9.85 8.36
N LEU A 110 1.05 -9.78 7.04
CA LEU A 110 2.12 -9.32 6.14
C LEU A 110 2.27 -7.80 6.24
N ALA A 111 3.52 -7.32 6.19
CA ALA A 111 3.82 -5.90 6.20
C ALA A 111 3.21 -5.23 4.96
N MET A 112 2.38 -4.21 5.18
CA MET A 112 1.72 -3.45 4.14
C MET A 112 2.73 -2.77 3.21
N GLN A 113 2.40 -2.82 1.93
CA GLN A 113 3.20 -2.26 0.84
C GLN A 113 2.58 -0.96 0.33
N ARG A 114 3.41 -0.03 -0.14
CA ARG A 114 2.96 1.27 -0.68
C ARG A 114 1.97 1.15 -1.83
N GLY A 115 2.19 0.18 -2.71
CA GLY A 115 1.30 -0.10 -3.83
C GLY A 115 -0.11 -0.51 -3.41
N ALA A 116 -0.25 -1.14 -2.24
CA ALA A 116 -1.55 -1.66 -1.78
C ALA A 116 -2.54 -0.53 -1.45
N ILE A 117 -2.05 0.57 -0.87
CA ILE A 117 -2.89 1.70 -0.45
C ILE A 117 -3.05 2.77 -1.53
N ALA A 118 -2.17 2.77 -2.53
CA ALA A 118 -2.14 3.81 -3.55
C ALA A 118 -3.47 3.97 -4.31
N PRO A 119 -4.18 2.88 -4.74
CA PRO A 119 -5.47 3.03 -5.41
C PRO A 119 -6.52 3.73 -4.54
N ALA A 120 -6.61 3.34 -3.26
CA ALA A 120 -7.55 3.92 -2.31
C ALA A 120 -7.27 5.42 -2.10
N ILE A 121 -6.01 5.78 -1.89
CA ILE A 121 -5.62 7.19 -1.70
C ILE A 121 -5.91 8.01 -2.96
N ALA A 122 -5.62 7.47 -4.14
CA ALA A 122 -5.87 8.16 -5.39
C ALA A 122 -7.38 8.40 -5.61
N ASP A 123 -8.22 7.44 -5.23
CA ASP A 123 -9.68 7.57 -5.26
C ASP A 123 -10.19 8.62 -4.25
N LEU A 124 -9.72 8.56 -2.99
CA LEU A 124 -10.06 9.53 -1.94
C LEU A 124 -9.71 10.97 -2.34
N CYS A 125 -8.53 11.18 -2.93
CA CYS A 125 -8.08 12.46 -3.44
C CYS A 125 -8.72 12.84 -4.79
N LYS A 126 -9.55 11.98 -5.40
CA LYS A 126 -10.14 12.17 -6.74
C LYS A 126 -9.08 12.50 -7.80
N VAL A 127 -7.90 11.89 -7.69
CA VAL A 127 -6.78 12.12 -8.60
C VAL A 127 -7.14 11.53 -9.95
N LYS A 128 -7.34 12.40 -10.95
CA LYS A 128 -7.63 11.97 -12.32
C LYS A 128 -6.50 11.15 -12.94
N GLY A 129 -5.25 11.46 -12.57
CA GLY A 129 -4.05 10.83 -13.10
C GLY A 129 -3.88 10.96 -14.62
N GLY A 130 -2.90 10.25 -15.16
CA GLY A 130 -2.68 10.15 -16.61
C GLY A 130 -3.78 9.38 -17.35
N VAL A 131 -3.76 9.45 -18.69
CA VAL A 131 -4.77 8.85 -19.59
C VAL A 131 -5.08 7.39 -19.27
N ILE A 132 -4.07 6.59 -18.92
CA ILE A 132 -4.25 5.17 -18.59
C ILE A 132 -5.08 4.98 -17.31
N MET A 133 -4.88 5.82 -16.30
CA MET A 133 -5.62 5.76 -15.04
C MET A 133 -7.09 6.16 -15.23
N GLN A 134 -7.36 7.07 -16.18
CA GLN A 134 -8.73 7.42 -16.56
C GLN A 134 -9.43 6.30 -17.35
N ALA A 135 -8.68 5.52 -18.13
CA ALA A 135 -9.23 4.43 -18.93
C ALA A 135 -9.42 3.12 -18.15
N LEU A 136 -8.49 2.79 -17.24
CA LEU A 136 -8.46 1.50 -16.53
C LEU A 136 -8.71 1.61 -15.02
N GLY A 137 -8.92 2.83 -14.52
CA GLY A 137 -9.03 3.11 -13.09
C GLY A 137 -7.67 3.14 -12.36
N PRO A 138 -7.70 3.44 -11.05
CA PRO A 138 -6.50 3.50 -10.22
C PRO A 138 -5.94 2.09 -10.00
N ASN A 139 -4.88 1.73 -10.72
CA ASN A 139 -4.11 0.52 -10.41
C ASN A 139 -2.88 0.86 -9.55
N GLN A 140 -2.35 -0.13 -8.82
CA GLN A 140 -1.27 0.08 -7.85
C GLN A 140 -0.05 0.82 -8.44
N ARG A 141 0.33 0.49 -9.68
CA ARG A 141 1.52 1.03 -10.36
C ARG A 141 1.33 2.48 -10.83
N TYR A 142 0.18 2.82 -11.40
CA TYR A 142 -0.05 4.18 -11.88
C TYR A 142 -0.44 5.10 -10.73
N ALA A 143 -1.29 4.63 -9.80
CA ALA A 143 -1.67 5.39 -8.63
C ALA A 143 -0.45 5.77 -7.78
N SER A 144 0.48 4.83 -7.54
CA SER A 144 1.69 5.11 -6.75
C SER A 144 2.56 6.21 -7.38
N ARG A 145 2.69 6.20 -8.71
CA ARG A 145 3.50 7.18 -9.45
C ARG A 145 2.87 8.56 -9.48
N GLU A 146 1.57 8.64 -9.70
CA GLU A 146 0.83 9.92 -9.67
C GLU A 146 0.85 10.52 -8.26
N LEU A 147 0.61 9.72 -7.23
CA LEU A 147 0.67 10.19 -5.84
C LEU A 147 2.09 10.59 -5.42
N ALA A 148 3.13 9.94 -5.95
CA ALA A 148 4.51 10.37 -5.74
C ALA A 148 4.81 11.70 -6.44
N TYR A 149 4.26 11.91 -7.65
CA TYR A 149 4.37 13.19 -8.36
C TYR A 149 3.68 14.34 -7.61
N LEU A 150 2.50 14.09 -7.03
CA LEU A 150 1.79 15.03 -6.18
C LEU A 150 2.47 15.26 -4.81
N GLY A 151 3.55 14.54 -4.49
CA GLY A 151 4.25 14.64 -3.21
C GLY A 151 3.53 14.00 -2.02
N ILE A 152 2.40 13.33 -2.27
CA ILE A 152 1.60 12.63 -1.25
C ILE A 152 2.35 11.38 -0.79
N LEU A 153 2.75 10.51 -1.73
CA LEU A 153 3.58 9.35 -1.44
C LEU A 153 5.07 9.69 -1.56
N THR A 154 5.88 9.11 -0.69
CA THR A 154 7.34 9.14 -0.86
C THR A 154 7.72 8.31 -2.10
N PRO A 155 8.55 8.82 -3.02
CA PRO A 155 9.05 8.05 -4.14
C PRO A 155 9.70 6.73 -3.70
N GLY A 156 9.37 5.63 -4.38
CA GLY A 156 9.84 4.29 -4.02
C GLY A 156 9.19 3.20 -4.85
N SER A 157 9.56 1.95 -4.58
CA SER A 157 8.93 0.78 -5.19
C SER A 157 7.54 0.55 -4.58
N GLU A 158 6.60 0.05 -5.38
CA GLU A 158 5.27 -0.31 -4.91
C GLU A 158 5.31 -1.44 -3.86
N GLN A 159 6.32 -2.33 -3.95
CA GLN A 159 6.51 -3.45 -3.03
C GLN A 159 7.27 -3.06 -1.76
N GLN A 160 7.66 -1.79 -1.62
CA GLN A 160 8.34 -1.30 -0.44
C GLN A 160 7.38 -1.28 0.76
N THR A 161 7.83 -1.82 1.88
CA THR A 161 7.11 -1.74 3.16
C THR A 161 7.18 -0.33 3.72
N MET A 162 6.22 0.03 4.56
CA MET A 162 6.19 1.34 5.20
C MET A 162 6.13 1.22 6.72
N THR A 163 6.75 2.20 7.38
CA THR A 163 6.68 2.38 8.83
C THR A 163 5.38 3.06 9.21
N GLY A 164 5.01 2.95 10.49
CA GLY A 164 3.85 3.65 11.05
C GLY A 164 3.90 5.16 10.84
N ARG A 165 5.05 5.79 11.13
CA ARG A 165 5.25 7.23 10.92
C ARG A 165 5.12 7.63 9.46
N GLU A 166 5.66 6.82 8.55
CA GLU A 166 5.50 7.08 7.13
C GLU A 166 4.03 7.00 6.72
N PHE A 167 3.31 5.97 7.16
CA PHE A 167 1.89 5.82 6.88
C PHE A 167 1.06 7.01 7.41
N MET A 168 1.28 7.42 8.67
CA MET A 168 0.61 8.59 9.25
C MET A 168 0.97 9.89 8.54
N SER A 169 2.22 10.05 8.10
CA SER A 169 2.63 11.21 7.30
C SER A 169 1.92 11.25 5.95
N ILE A 170 1.69 10.09 5.32
CA ILE A 170 0.93 9.99 4.08
C ILE A 170 -0.51 10.44 4.31
N LEU A 171 -1.18 9.92 5.35
CA LEU A 171 -2.57 10.32 5.67
C LEU A 171 -2.69 11.83 5.94
N GLY A 172 -1.73 12.43 6.65
CA GLY A 172 -1.70 13.87 6.86
C GLY A 172 -1.62 14.64 5.54
N LYS A 173 -0.75 14.22 4.61
CA LYS A 173 -0.65 14.84 3.28
C LYS A 173 -1.91 14.67 2.44
N VAL A 174 -2.60 13.53 2.58
CA VAL A 174 -3.89 13.28 1.92
C VAL A 174 -4.93 14.28 2.41
N GLN A 175 -5.04 14.45 3.73
CA GLN A 175 -5.94 15.43 4.33
C GLN A 175 -5.63 16.85 3.85
N ASP A 176 -4.35 17.25 3.89
CA ASP A 176 -3.93 18.57 3.42
C ASP A 176 -4.27 18.79 1.95
N TYR A 177 -4.07 17.77 1.10
CA TYR A 177 -4.41 17.83 -0.32
C TYR A 177 -5.92 18.04 -0.52
N MET A 178 -6.76 17.26 0.17
CA MET A 178 -8.22 17.38 0.09
C MET A 178 -8.71 18.77 0.50
N LEU A 179 -8.16 19.32 1.59
CA LEU A 179 -8.51 20.67 2.07
C LEU A 179 -8.13 21.76 1.06
N VAL A 180 -6.95 21.64 0.43
CA VAL A 180 -6.50 22.60 -0.59
C VAL A 180 -7.41 22.55 -1.81
N GLU A 181 -7.75 21.36 -2.31
CA GLU A 181 -8.63 21.20 -3.48
C GLU A 181 -10.05 21.76 -3.21
N GLU A 182 -10.62 21.53 -2.02
CA GLU A 182 -11.91 22.10 -1.62
C GLU A 182 -11.86 23.63 -1.62
N ALA A 183 -10.84 24.22 -1.00
CA ALA A 183 -10.67 25.67 -0.96
C ALA A 183 -10.45 26.31 -2.34
N LEU A 184 -9.85 25.57 -3.29
CA LEU A 184 -9.72 26.02 -4.68
C LEU A 184 -11.07 25.97 -5.42
N ALA A 185 -11.84 24.90 -5.21
CA ALA A 185 -13.17 24.74 -5.82
C ALA A 185 -14.13 25.85 -5.36
N ASP A 186 -14.12 26.21 -4.07
CA ASP A 186 -14.95 27.29 -3.53
C ASP A 186 -14.59 28.64 -4.16
N LYS A 187 -13.30 28.95 -4.27
CA LYS A 187 -12.83 30.18 -4.94
C LYS A 187 -13.23 30.24 -6.41
N GLU A 188 -13.25 29.10 -7.10
CA GLU A 188 -13.73 29.04 -8.49
C GLU A 188 -15.24 29.25 -8.59
N ALA A 189 -16.02 28.71 -7.65
CA ALA A 189 -17.46 28.91 -7.58
C ALA A 189 -17.82 30.38 -7.32
N GLU A 190 -17.15 31.03 -6.36
CA GLU A 190 -17.32 32.45 -6.06
C GLU A 190 -17.03 33.34 -7.29
N LYS A 191 -15.93 33.05 -8.02
CA LYS A 191 -15.58 33.78 -9.25
C LYS A 191 -16.65 33.65 -10.32
N LYS A 192 -17.24 32.46 -10.51
CA LYS A 192 -18.32 32.23 -11.49
C LYS A 192 -19.58 33.01 -11.12
N GLN A 193 -19.98 32.98 -9.85
CA GLN A 193 -21.14 33.74 -9.36
C GLN A 193 -20.96 35.25 -9.53
N ALA A 194 -19.75 35.77 -9.25
CA ALA A 194 -19.43 37.17 -9.46
C ALA A 194 -19.49 37.59 -10.94
N ALA A 195 -19.05 36.74 -11.85
CA ALA A 195 -19.10 37.00 -13.29
C ALA A 195 -20.54 37.02 -13.84
N GLU A 196 -21.40 36.10 -13.39
CA GLU A 196 -22.81 36.03 -13.79
C GLU A 196 -23.62 37.23 -13.26
N GLY A 197 -23.36 37.66 -12.01
CA GLY A 197 -24.00 38.84 -11.42
C GLY A 197 -23.67 40.15 -12.16
N GLN A 198 -22.46 40.26 -12.74
CA GLN A 198 -22.05 41.43 -13.52
C GLN A 198 -22.65 41.43 -14.95
N ALA A 199 -22.84 40.26 -15.56
CA ALA A 199 -23.46 40.13 -16.88
C ALA A 199 -24.97 40.49 -16.86
N GLY A 200 -25.67 40.25 -15.75
CA GLY A 200 -27.10 40.58 -15.59
C GLY A 200 -27.40 42.07 -15.36
N ALA A 201 -26.44 42.86 -14.89
CA ALA A 201 -26.64 44.27 -14.52
C ALA A 201 -26.55 45.24 -15.72
N GLY A 202 -26.01 44.82 -16.86
CA GLY A 202 -25.77 45.68 -18.04
C GLY A 202 -26.89 45.69 -19.10
N SER A 203 -28.05 45.06 -18.85
CA SER A 203 -29.13 44.89 -19.84
C SER A 203 -30.40 45.71 -19.55
N LYS A 204 -30.30 46.84 -18.84
CA LYS A 204 -31.41 47.77 -18.60
C LYS A 204 -31.16 49.14 -19.20
#